data_AF-A0A077XNM3-F1
#
_entry.id   AF-A0A077XNM3-F1
#
_cell.length_a   1.000
_cell.length_b   1.000
_cell.length_c   1.000
_cell.angle_alpha   90.00
_cell.angle_beta   90.00
_cell.angle_gamma   90.00
#
_symmetry.space_group_name_H-M   'P 1'
#
loop_
_entity.id
_entity.type
_entity.pdbx_description
1 polymer ?
#
loop_
_entity_poly.entity_id
_entity_poly.type
_entity_poly.pdbx_seq_one_letter_code
_entity_poly.pdbx_strand_id
1 'polypeptide(L)'
;MEMNLLNSAKEFFNDDILSKLGNSVGEDKENVRTAMDAIVPTVFIGLQKESGIGLSSVVEKAKQYYGDFNFSDFLKTNSETGRINGLVDAEPLEPHHNDLLSSIFGDKLNTIISSIASFVGSNGSTVEKLLNLSLPAVFSRLTQNGTNWSVSSIGRLLDENKHHFTAALPSGLGLAAFGTSFAHDDQITSSTTDRVADESSIPDNPVSDKPVEAILVSVPLDKKDEPTISHPTDVTDEAVAKDEELTVVTPQVVPPAEATHDDPLTVVPPVVPPIDHVPIIPPRPAGPTVDPLHTETPPSGGGGIWKILIPIVIIAVLWFLFGKGCKGDKDQVAATDSVERTVVDTGTTVVAVVPVVRESLEVILPDGVKLKAYKGGIEDQLVQFLKTDYKSMNEDQLKDKWFNFDNLNFEKGTAKVLPESQVQLENLAAILKAFPEATIKIGGYTDKTGNEDFNKKLSTDRAQVVQVYLVGKGPSSQVIGAEGYGSEFAKAAADAPESERILDRIVAVSVR
;
A
#
# COMPACT_ATOMS: atom_id res chain seq x y z
N MET A 1 2.46 -15.13 -2.49
CA MET A 1 2.56 -14.41 -3.77
C MET A 1 2.98 -12.97 -3.52
N GLU A 2 3.94 -12.50 -4.29
CA GLU A 2 4.28 -11.09 -4.41
C GLU A 2 3.14 -10.41 -5.19
N MET A 3 2.57 -9.34 -4.66
CA MET A 3 1.54 -8.59 -5.39
C MET A 3 2.26 -7.79 -6.47
N ASN A 4 2.35 -8.35 -7.67
CA ASN A 4 2.93 -7.62 -8.79
C ASN A 4 1.91 -6.57 -9.27
N LEU A 5 2.01 -5.37 -8.68
CA LEU A 5 1.10 -4.25 -8.90
C LEU A 5 0.96 -3.89 -10.38
N LEU A 6 2.07 -4.01 -11.10
CA LEU A 6 2.14 -3.82 -12.54
C LEU A 6 1.26 -4.82 -13.29
N ASN A 7 1.40 -6.12 -13.01
CA ASN A 7 0.61 -7.16 -13.66
C ASN A 7 -0.89 -6.98 -13.39
N SER A 8 -1.25 -6.65 -12.15
CA SER A 8 -2.64 -6.36 -11.80
C SER A 8 -3.22 -5.16 -12.56
N ALA A 9 -2.42 -4.12 -12.81
CA ALA A 9 -2.85 -2.98 -13.62
C ALA A 9 -2.97 -3.35 -15.10
N LYS A 10 -2.06 -4.20 -15.62
CA LYS A 10 -2.11 -4.71 -16.99
C LYS A 10 -3.31 -5.60 -17.27
N GLU A 11 -3.78 -6.38 -16.28
CA GLU A 11 -4.96 -7.25 -16.41
C GLU A 11 -6.24 -6.50 -16.81
N PHE A 12 -6.33 -5.21 -16.51
CA PHE A 12 -7.44 -4.37 -16.96
C PHE A 12 -7.48 -4.18 -18.48
N PHE A 13 -6.33 -4.34 -19.15
CA PHE A 13 -6.17 -4.19 -20.59
C PHE A 13 -6.06 -5.57 -21.26
N ASN A 14 -7.08 -6.41 -21.07
CA ASN A 14 -7.19 -7.70 -21.74
C ASN A 14 -7.49 -7.53 -23.25
N ASP A 15 -7.45 -8.64 -24.00
CA ASP A 15 -7.61 -8.65 -25.46
C ASP A 15 -8.90 -7.99 -25.98
N ASP A 16 -10.01 -8.13 -25.26
CA ASP A 16 -11.28 -7.49 -25.63
C ASP A 16 -11.19 -5.96 -25.48
N ILE A 17 -10.66 -5.50 -24.34
CA ILE A 17 -10.48 -4.07 -24.06
C ILE A 17 -9.48 -3.44 -25.02
N LEU A 18 -8.36 -4.12 -25.31
CA LEU A 18 -7.36 -3.65 -26.28
C LEU A 18 -7.94 -3.51 -27.69
N SER A 19 -8.79 -4.45 -28.11
CA SER A 19 -9.47 -4.38 -29.41
C SER A 19 -10.38 -3.15 -29.50
N LYS A 20 -11.15 -2.91 -28.43
CA LYS A 20 -12.07 -1.76 -28.34
C LYS A 20 -11.33 -0.43 -28.24
N LEU A 21 -10.21 -0.40 -27.51
CA LEU A 21 -9.32 0.75 -27.44
C LEU A 21 -8.75 1.08 -28.82
N GLY A 22 -8.27 0.10 -29.57
CA GLY A 22 -7.79 0.27 -30.95
C GLY A 22 -8.82 0.98 -31.84
N ASN A 23 -10.05 0.47 -31.84
CA ASN A 23 -11.16 1.10 -32.58
C ASN A 23 -11.47 2.53 -32.11
N SER A 24 -11.22 2.84 -30.84
CA SER A 24 -11.47 4.17 -30.25
C SER A 24 -10.39 5.19 -30.60
N VAL A 25 -9.12 4.76 -30.62
CA VAL A 25 -7.97 5.64 -30.86
C VAL A 25 -7.47 5.63 -32.31
N GLY A 26 -8.03 4.76 -33.16
CA GLY A 26 -7.67 4.65 -34.58
C GLY A 26 -6.37 3.87 -34.81
N GLU A 27 -6.07 2.90 -33.96
CA GLU A 27 -4.88 2.03 -34.03
C GLU A 27 -5.29 0.56 -34.00
N ASP A 28 -4.41 -0.33 -34.46
CA ASP A 28 -4.64 -1.77 -34.30
C ASP A 28 -4.38 -2.24 -32.87
N LYS A 29 -4.94 -3.41 -32.53
CA LYS A 29 -4.90 -3.99 -31.18
C LYS A 29 -3.45 -4.24 -30.73
N GLU A 30 -2.57 -4.65 -31.63
CA GLU A 30 -1.18 -4.97 -31.35
C GLU A 30 -0.39 -3.69 -31.02
N ASN A 31 -0.56 -2.61 -31.79
CA ASN A 31 0.01 -1.30 -31.48
C ASN A 31 -0.49 -0.76 -30.14
N VAL A 32 -1.80 -0.87 -29.84
CA VAL A 32 -2.35 -0.45 -28.55
C VAL A 32 -1.77 -1.30 -27.40
N ARG A 33 -1.61 -2.61 -27.59
CA ARG A 33 -0.98 -3.47 -26.58
C ARG A 33 0.45 -3.04 -26.29
N THR A 34 1.25 -2.83 -27.34
CA THR A 34 2.63 -2.37 -27.21
C THR A 34 2.70 -0.99 -26.54
N ALA A 35 1.77 -0.09 -26.86
CA ALA A 35 1.65 1.19 -26.17
C ALA A 35 1.32 1.02 -24.69
N MET A 36 0.34 0.19 -24.32
CA MET A 36 -0.03 -0.03 -22.91
C MET A 36 1.09 -0.73 -22.12
N ASP A 37 1.83 -1.64 -22.75
CA ASP A 37 3.00 -2.29 -22.17
C ASP A 37 4.13 -1.29 -21.84
N ALA A 38 4.23 -0.20 -22.60
CA ALA A 38 5.10 0.93 -22.30
C ALA A 38 4.49 1.89 -21.27
N ILE A 39 3.21 2.23 -21.42
CA ILE A 39 2.53 3.28 -20.67
C ILE A 39 2.31 2.91 -19.21
N VAL A 40 1.81 1.71 -18.91
CA VAL A 40 1.49 1.31 -17.54
C VAL A 40 2.72 1.37 -16.61
N PRO A 41 3.89 0.76 -16.93
CA PRO A 41 5.08 0.91 -16.09
C PRO A 41 5.58 2.35 -16.05
N THR A 42 5.45 3.12 -17.14
CA THR A 42 5.81 4.54 -17.20
C THR A 42 5.03 5.37 -16.18
N VAL A 43 3.71 5.14 -16.03
CA VAL A 43 2.89 5.85 -15.04
C VAL A 43 3.30 5.49 -13.62
N PHE A 44 3.59 4.22 -13.32
CA PHE A 44 4.11 3.83 -12.00
C PHE A 44 5.46 4.48 -11.69
N ILE A 45 6.36 4.55 -12.67
CA ILE A 45 7.67 5.22 -12.53
C ILE A 45 7.48 6.73 -12.32
N GLY A 46 6.54 7.34 -13.04
CA GLY A 46 6.10 8.72 -12.84
C GLY A 46 5.68 8.99 -11.40
N LEU A 47 4.78 8.16 -10.88
CA LEU A 47 4.24 8.28 -9.52
C LEU A 47 5.29 8.01 -8.44
N GLN A 48 6.19 7.06 -8.68
CA GLN A 48 7.28 6.75 -7.77
C GLN A 48 8.25 7.91 -7.58
N LYS A 49 8.49 8.70 -8.63
CA LYS A 49 9.35 9.88 -8.53
C LYS A 49 8.78 10.92 -7.57
N GLU A 50 7.46 11.06 -7.55
CA GLU A 50 6.80 12.00 -6.66
C GLU A 50 6.91 11.50 -5.21
N SER A 51 7.60 12.24 -4.35
CA SER A 51 7.82 11.88 -2.94
C SER A 51 7.23 12.91 -1.99
N GLY A 52 6.77 12.46 -0.82
CA GLY A 52 6.21 13.31 0.24
C GLY A 52 5.08 14.23 -0.25
N ILE A 53 5.37 15.53 -0.33
CA ILE A 53 4.41 16.59 -0.71
C ILE A 53 3.96 16.43 -2.17
N GLY A 54 4.85 16.01 -3.08
CA GLY A 54 4.52 15.80 -4.50
C GLY A 54 3.50 14.69 -4.69
N LEU A 55 3.74 13.54 -4.06
CA LEU A 55 2.81 12.40 -4.10
C LEU A 55 1.46 12.76 -3.47
N SER A 56 1.48 13.55 -2.39
CA SER A 56 0.25 14.00 -1.72
C SER A 56 -0.64 14.82 -2.66
N SER A 57 -0.06 15.76 -3.40
CA SER A 57 -0.81 16.57 -4.38
C SER A 57 -1.39 15.71 -5.50
N VAL A 58 -0.60 14.76 -6.01
CA VAL A 58 -1.04 13.87 -7.09
C VAL A 58 -2.17 12.95 -6.61
N VAL A 59 -2.05 12.37 -5.42
CA VAL A 59 -3.06 11.49 -4.82
C VAL A 59 -4.35 12.25 -4.53
N GLU A 60 -4.28 13.49 -4.05
CA GLU A 60 -5.48 14.29 -3.78
C GLU A 60 -6.23 14.65 -5.08
N LYS A 61 -5.51 15.06 -6.13
CA LYS A 61 -6.11 15.28 -7.47
C LYS A 61 -6.71 13.99 -8.02
N ALA A 62 -6.00 12.87 -7.92
CA ALA A 62 -6.51 11.59 -8.36
C ALA A 62 -7.75 11.15 -7.57
N LYS A 63 -7.81 11.43 -6.26
CA LYS A 63 -8.99 11.16 -5.43
C LYS A 63 -10.17 12.03 -5.83
N GLN A 64 -9.94 13.29 -6.19
CA GLN A 64 -10.98 14.16 -6.72
C GLN A 64 -11.57 13.63 -8.03
N TYR A 65 -10.75 13.07 -8.91
CA TYR A 65 -11.21 12.53 -10.19
C TYR A 65 -11.77 11.11 -10.10
N TYR A 66 -11.25 10.29 -9.19
CA TYR A 66 -11.50 8.85 -9.17
C TYR A 66 -12.01 8.31 -7.82
N GLY A 67 -12.32 9.17 -6.84
CA GLY A 67 -12.74 8.74 -5.50
C GLY A 67 -14.00 7.88 -5.50
N ASP A 68 -14.97 8.23 -6.36
CA ASP A 68 -16.22 7.47 -6.56
C ASP A 68 -16.16 6.57 -7.81
N PHE A 69 -14.99 6.47 -8.44
CA PHE A 69 -14.86 5.84 -9.75
C PHE A 69 -14.79 4.33 -9.65
N ASN A 70 -15.70 3.65 -10.34
CA ASN A 70 -15.66 2.22 -10.53
C ASN A 70 -15.04 1.88 -11.88
N PHE A 71 -13.82 1.34 -11.86
CA PHE A 71 -13.08 0.99 -13.07
C PHE A 71 -13.79 -0.06 -13.94
N SER A 72 -14.57 -0.96 -13.33
CA SER A 72 -15.38 -1.93 -14.08
C SER A 72 -16.47 -1.23 -14.91
N ASP A 73 -17.11 -0.22 -14.34
CA ASP A 73 -18.16 0.55 -15.03
C ASP A 73 -17.60 1.42 -16.16
N PHE A 74 -16.38 1.93 -15.99
CA PHE A 74 -15.64 2.64 -17.02
C PHE A 74 -15.36 1.75 -18.24
N LEU A 75 -14.97 0.50 -18.03
CA LEU A 75 -14.65 -0.44 -19.09
C LEU A 75 -15.87 -1.11 -19.74
N LYS A 76 -17.07 -0.97 -19.18
CA LYS A 76 -18.29 -1.53 -19.77
C LYS A 76 -18.51 -0.95 -21.15
N THR A 77 -18.81 -1.80 -22.13
CA THR A 77 -19.22 -1.33 -23.45
C THR A 77 -20.63 -0.79 -23.42
N ASN A 78 -20.81 0.40 -23.96
CA ASN A 78 -22.11 0.97 -24.25
C ASN A 78 -22.79 0.10 -25.31
N SER A 79 -24.00 -0.37 -25.00
CA SER A 79 -24.78 -1.26 -25.87
C SER A 79 -25.24 -0.60 -27.16
N GLU A 80 -25.29 0.73 -27.22
CA GLU A 80 -25.76 1.52 -28.36
C GLU A 80 -24.62 1.89 -29.31
N THR A 81 -23.44 2.25 -28.77
CA THR A 81 -22.29 2.68 -29.60
C THR A 81 -21.24 1.58 -29.80
N GLY A 82 -21.31 0.49 -29.03
CA GLY A 82 -20.31 -0.60 -29.04
C GLY A 82 -18.93 -0.18 -28.52
N ARG A 83 -18.81 1.05 -28.00
CA ARG A 83 -17.57 1.64 -27.48
C ARG A 83 -17.53 1.52 -25.95
N ILE A 84 -16.33 1.58 -25.36
CA ILE A 84 -16.15 1.56 -23.91
C ILE A 84 -16.78 2.82 -23.30
N ASN A 85 -17.60 2.71 -22.24
CA ASN A 85 -18.31 3.83 -21.58
C ASN A 85 -17.38 5.00 -21.25
N GLY A 86 -16.19 4.70 -20.74
CA GLY A 86 -15.12 5.68 -20.50
C GLY A 86 -14.55 6.40 -21.73
N LEU A 87 -14.96 5.97 -22.93
CA LEU A 87 -14.56 6.45 -24.24
C LEU A 87 -15.78 6.85 -25.11
N VAL A 88 -17.00 6.73 -24.57
CA VAL A 88 -18.24 7.17 -25.18
C VAL A 88 -18.60 8.46 -24.48
N ASP A 89 -18.77 9.53 -25.24
CA ASP A 89 -19.12 10.86 -24.74
C ASP A 89 -18.08 11.53 -23.83
N ALA A 90 -16.80 11.18 -24.01
CA ALA A 90 -15.77 12.17 -23.72
C ALA A 90 -15.91 13.30 -24.76
N GLU A 91 -16.71 14.33 -24.43
CA GLU A 91 -16.30 15.69 -24.75
C GLU A 91 -14.78 15.78 -24.53
N PRO A 92 -14.04 16.47 -25.42
CA PRO A 92 -12.58 16.45 -25.44
C PRO A 92 -12.05 16.47 -24.02
N LEU A 93 -11.43 15.35 -23.61
CA LEU A 93 -11.03 15.02 -22.24
C LEU A 93 -10.99 16.29 -21.41
N GLU A 94 -11.99 16.48 -20.53
CA GLU A 94 -12.15 17.68 -19.70
C GLU A 94 -10.77 18.26 -19.34
N PRO A 95 -10.54 19.58 -19.47
CA PRO A 95 -9.21 20.23 -19.42
C PRO A 95 -8.37 19.93 -18.16
N HIS A 96 -8.95 19.21 -17.21
CA HIS A 96 -8.40 18.74 -15.95
C HIS A 96 -7.65 17.39 -16.05
N HIS A 97 -7.80 16.56 -17.09
CA HIS A 97 -7.09 15.27 -17.16
C HIS A 97 -5.59 15.39 -17.48
N ASN A 98 -5.24 16.37 -18.31
CA ASN A 98 -3.83 16.73 -18.54
C ASN A 98 -3.19 17.37 -17.29
N ASP A 99 -3.99 17.87 -16.35
CA ASP A 99 -3.49 18.38 -15.07
C ASP A 99 -2.92 17.26 -14.20
N LEU A 100 -3.51 16.05 -14.22
CA LEU A 100 -2.96 14.92 -13.47
C LEU A 100 -1.67 14.37 -14.11
N LEU A 101 -1.64 14.21 -15.44
CA LEU A 101 -0.42 13.80 -16.15
C LEU A 101 0.72 14.80 -15.97
N SER A 102 0.43 16.10 -16.05
CA SER A 102 1.44 17.13 -15.79
C SER A 102 1.85 17.18 -14.32
N SER A 103 0.96 16.85 -13.37
CA SER A 103 1.34 16.71 -11.96
C SER A 103 2.27 15.51 -11.71
N ILE A 104 2.13 14.43 -12.48
CA ILE A 104 2.97 13.21 -12.37
C ILE A 104 4.32 13.41 -13.07
N PHE A 105 4.32 13.97 -14.27
CA PHE A 105 5.50 13.99 -15.14
C PHE A 105 6.16 15.38 -15.27
N GLY A 106 5.47 16.45 -14.84
CA GLY A 106 5.93 17.82 -15.00
C GLY A 106 6.31 18.15 -16.44
N ASP A 107 7.40 18.89 -16.59
CA ASP A 107 7.94 19.34 -17.88
C ASP A 107 8.37 18.18 -18.81
N LYS A 108 8.48 16.96 -18.28
CA LYS A 108 8.90 15.76 -19.04
C LYS A 108 7.75 15.06 -19.75
N LEU A 109 6.49 15.44 -19.49
CA LEU A 109 5.32 14.81 -20.10
C LEU A 109 5.44 14.72 -21.63
N ASN A 110 5.79 15.82 -22.29
CA ASN A 110 5.94 15.88 -23.76
C ASN A 110 7.07 14.99 -24.28
N THR A 111 8.18 14.90 -23.54
CA THR A 111 9.29 14.01 -23.88
C THR A 111 8.86 12.55 -23.79
N ILE A 112 8.17 12.18 -22.71
CA ILE A 112 7.65 10.82 -22.51
C ILE A 112 6.66 10.44 -23.60
N ILE A 113 5.69 11.31 -23.91
CA ILE A 113 4.73 11.10 -25.01
C ILE A 113 5.48 10.88 -26.33
N SER A 114 6.47 11.73 -26.65
CA SER A 114 7.25 11.62 -27.89
C SER A 114 8.09 10.35 -27.96
N SER A 115 8.71 9.94 -26.85
CA SER A 115 9.51 8.72 -26.76
C SER A 115 8.65 7.47 -26.93
N ILE A 116 7.49 7.41 -26.27
CA ILE A 116 6.56 6.28 -26.42
C ILE A 116 5.98 6.26 -27.84
N ALA A 117 5.59 7.42 -28.39
CA ALA A 117 5.07 7.52 -29.75
C ALA A 117 6.10 7.00 -30.78
N SER A 118 7.36 7.42 -30.65
CA SER A 118 8.44 6.94 -31.50
C SER A 118 8.73 5.44 -31.33
N PHE A 119 8.58 4.91 -30.11
CA PHE A 119 8.81 3.49 -29.82
C PHE A 119 7.73 2.59 -30.44
N VAL A 120 6.46 2.98 -30.30
CA VAL A 120 5.31 2.20 -30.80
C VAL A 120 5.08 2.42 -32.30
N GLY A 121 5.55 3.55 -32.85
CA GLY A 121 5.24 3.96 -34.22
C GLY A 121 3.86 4.62 -34.36
N SER A 122 3.32 5.16 -33.26
CA SER A 122 2.03 5.88 -33.21
C SER A 122 2.24 7.39 -33.11
N ASN A 123 1.15 8.16 -33.17
CA ASN A 123 1.20 9.61 -32.98
C ASN A 123 1.08 10.01 -31.49
N GLY A 124 1.57 11.21 -31.14
CA GLY A 124 1.56 11.69 -29.76
C GLY A 124 0.16 11.82 -29.15
N SER A 125 -0.86 12.16 -29.95
CA SER A 125 -2.25 12.29 -29.47
C SER A 125 -2.84 10.93 -29.07
N THR A 126 -2.53 9.86 -29.82
CA THR A 126 -2.89 8.49 -29.45
C THR A 126 -2.26 8.12 -28.11
N VAL A 127 -0.96 8.35 -27.95
CA VAL A 127 -0.23 8.03 -26.72
C VAL A 127 -0.77 8.80 -25.51
N GLU A 128 -1.07 10.07 -25.68
CA GLU A 128 -1.68 10.91 -24.64
C GLU A 128 -3.06 10.39 -24.19
N LYS A 129 -3.91 9.96 -25.13
CA LYS A 129 -5.19 9.33 -24.80
C LYS A 129 -4.98 8.04 -24.01
N LEU A 130 -4.06 7.19 -24.45
CA LEU A 130 -3.75 5.92 -23.78
C LEU A 130 -3.12 6.14 -22.39
N LEU A 131 -2.31 7.18 -22.21
CA LEU A 131 -1.80 7.62 -20.90
C LEU A 131 -2.94 8.00 -19.96
N ASN A 132 -3.84 8.87 -20.42
CA ASN A 132 -5.02 9.26 -19.63
C ASN A 132 -5.90 8.05 -19.27
N LEU A 133 -6.03 7.08 -20.17
CA LEU A 133 -6.80 5.84 -19.94
C LEU A 133 -6.12 4.88 -18.96
N SER A 134 -4.79 4.95 -18.83
CA SER A 134 -4.05 4.13 -17.88
C SER A 134 -4.14 4.65 -16.44
N LEU A 135 -4.39 5.95 -16.24
CA LEU A 135 -4.41 6.55 -14.91
C LEU A 135 -5.45 5.91 -13.97
N PRO A 136 -6.73 5.74 -14.36
CA PRO A 136 -7.70 5.09 -13.48
C PRO A 136 -7.35 3.63 -13.17
N ALA A 137 -6.72 2.90 -14.12
CA ALA A 137 -6.28 1.52 -13.89
C ALA A 137 -5.16 1.45 -12.85
N VAL A 138 -4.17 2.34 -12.99
CA VAL A 138 -3.03 2.43 -12.08
C VAL A 138 -3.48 2.88 -10.69
N PHE A 139 -4.27 3.95 -10.59
CA PHE A 139 -4.81 4.42 -9.31
C PHE A 139 -5.76 3.41 -8.68
N SER A 140 -6.57 2.69 -9.46
CA SER A 140 -7.39 1.59 -8.93
C SER A 140 -6.52 0.54 -8.25
N ARG A 141 -5.38 0.14 -8.82
CA ARG A 141 -4.48 -0.80 -8.14
C ARG A 141 -3.76 -0.19 -6.93
N LEU A 142 -3.28 1.04 -7.04
CA LEU A 142 -2.60 1.73 -5.92
C LEU A 142 -3.52 1.96 -4.72
N THR A 143 -4.80 2.21 -4.98
CA THR A 143 -5.81 2.51 -3.96
C THR A 143 -6.64 1.30 -3.55
N GLN A 144 -6.32 0.10 -4.05
CA GLN A 144 -7.11 -1.11 -3.80
C GLN A 144 -8.60 -0.90 -4.17
N ASN A 145 -8.82 -0.53 -5.44
CA ASN A 145 -10.10 -0.17 -6.04
C ASN A 145 -10.82 1.00 -5.32
N GLY A 146 -10.08 2.07 -5.00
CA GLY A 146 -10.63 3.29 -4.41
C GLY A 146 -10.83 3.24 -2.89
N THR A 147 -10.47 2.13 -2.22
CA THR A 147 -10.68 1.95 -0.78
C THR A 147 -9.60 2.59 0.09
N ASN A 148 -8.39 2.80 -0.45
CA ASN A 148 -7.22 3.28 0.28
C ASN A 148 -6.49 4.41 -0.46
N TRP A 149 -6.89 5.66 -0.19
CA TRP A 149 -6.26 6.88 -0.74
C TRP A 149 -5.09 7.40 0.11
N SER A 150 -4.54 6.60 1.02
CA SER A 150 -3.45 7.04 1.88
C SER A 150 -2.16 7.22 1.08
N VAL A 151 -1.63 8.45 1.07
CA VAL A 151 -0.36 8.80 0.43
C VAL A 151 0.77 7.88 0.89
N SER A 152 0.82 7.56 2.20
CA SER A 152 1.84 6.67 2.77
C SER A 152 1.68 5.22 2.30
N SER A 153 0.45 4.74 2.15
CA SER A 153 0.18 3.38 1.63
C SER A 153 0.57 3.28 0.16
N ILE A 154 0.18 4.28 -0.64
CA ILE A 154 0.47 4.38 -2.06
C ILE A 154 1.98 4.50 -2.29
N GLY A 155 2.67 5.35 -1.54
CA GLY A 155 4.13 5.50 -1.59
C GLY A 155 4.85 4.19 -1.28
N ARG A 156 4.42 3.47 -0.23
CA ARG A 156 4.99 2.16 0.09
C ARG A 156 4.78 1.14 -1.03
N LEU A 157 3.59 1.07 -1.62
CA LEU A 157 3.33 0.16 -2.75
C LEU A 157 4.20 0.47 -3.96
N LEU A 158 4.44 1.76 -4.24
CA LEU A 158 5.34 2.21 -5.31
C LEU A 158 6.80 1.81 -5.02
N ASP A 159 7.25 1.97 -3.79
CA ASP A 159 8.62 1.64 -3.39
C ASP A 159 8.87 0.12 -3.35
N GLU A 160 7.94 -0.66 -2.79
CA GLU A 160 8.02 -2.12 -2.72
C GLU A 160 8.04 -2.77 -4.12
N ASN A 161 7.43 -2.12 -5.12
CA ASN A 161 7.36 -2.63 -6.48
C ASN A 161 8.32 -1.93 -7.46
N LYS A 162 9.21 -1.06 -6.96
CA LYS A 162 10.15 -0.23 -7.75
C LYS A 162 10.82 -1.01 -8.88
N HIS A 163 11.48 -2.11 -8.51
CA HIS A 163 12.28 -2.91 -9.44
C HIS A 163 11.43 -3.53 -10.55
N HIS A 164 10.18 -3.88 -10.27
CA HIS A 164 9.26 -4.46 -11.25
C HIS A 164 8.84 -3.45 -12.31
N PHE A 165 8.67 -2.17 -11.95
CA PHE A 165 8.29 -1.15 -12.93
C PHE A 165 9.42 -0.87 -13.91
N THR A 166 10.63 -0.69 -13.39
CA THR A 166 11.81 -0.41 -14.24
C THR A 166 12.18 -1.62 -15.09
N ALA A 167 12.06 -2.84 -14.57
CA ALA A 167 12.34 -4.07 -15.32
C ALA A 167 11.31 -4.33 -16.44
N ALA A 168 10.10 -3.79 -16.31
CA ALA A 168 9.04 -3.94 -17.29
C ALA A 168 9.03 -2.87 -18.38
N LEU A 169 9.90 -1.85 -18.30
CA LEU A 169 10.06 -0.91 -19.39
C LEU A 169 10.62 -1.65 -20.62
N PRO A 170 10.03 -1.45 -21.81
CA PRO A 170 10.60 -1.98 -23.04
C PRO A 170 12.02 -1.46 -23.24
N SER A 171 12.93 -2.31 -23.72
CA SER A 171 14.34 -1.95 -23.91
C SER A 171 14.58 -0.79 -24.88
N GLY A 172 13.62 -0.49 -25.77
CA GLY A 172 13.63 0.68 -26.65
C GLY A 172 13.17 1.99 -25.99
N LEU A 173 12.60 1.91 -24.78
CA LEU A 173 12.12 3.01 -23.92
C LEU A 173 12.99 3.07 -22.67
N GLY A 174 14.31 3.14 -22.85
CA GLY A 174 15.24 3.17 -21.72
C GLY A 174 14.97 4.34 -20.76
N LEU A 175 15.43 4.21 -19.51
CA LEU A 175 15.33 5.25 -18.46
C LEU A 175 15.84 6.63 -18.89
N ALA A 176 16.72 6.68 -19.91
CA ALA A 176 17.18 7.92 -20.52
C ALA A 176 16.05 8.80 -21.08
N ALA A 177 14.95 8.21 -21.55
CA ALA A 177 13.77 8.94 -22.01
C ALA A 177 13.09 9.73 -20.87
N PHE A 178 13.30 9.28 -19.64
CA PHE A 178 12.79 9.91 -18.43
C PHE A 178 13.78 10.95 -17.86
N GLY A 179 15.05 10.87 -18.24
CA GLY A 179 16.13 11.75 -17.79
C GLY A 179 16.75 11.30 -16.46
N THR A 180 17.79 12.01 -16.02
CA THR A 180 18.53 11.68 -14.79
C THR A 180 17.68 11.72 -13.53
N SER A 181 16.56 12.44 -13.53
CA SER A 181 15.62 12.51 -12.41
C SER A 181 14.95 11.16 -12.09
N PHE A 182 14.93 10.21 -13.03
CA PHE A 182 14.38 8.86 -12.85
C PHE A 182 15.47 7.77 -12.75
N ALA A 183 16.74 8.16 -12.85
CA ALA A 183 17.88 7.32 -12.52
C ALA A 183 18.39 7.72 -11.13
N HIS A 184 18.17 6.92 -10.09
CA HIS A 184 18.70 7.20 -8.75
C HIS A 184 19.70 6.12 -8.30
N ASP A 185 20.96 6.57 -8.23
CA ASP A 185 21.99 6.29 -7.24
C ASP A 185 22.35 4.83 -6.90
N ASP A 186 22.91 4.11 -7.87
CA ASP A 186 23.83 2.99 -7.58
C ASP A 186 25.26 3.53 -7.41
N GLN A 187 25.52 4.26 -6.32
CA GLN A 187 26.87 4.48 -5.81
C GLN A 187 26.94 4.14 -4.32
N ILE A 188 26.91 2.84 -4.02
CA ILE A 188 27.80 2.29 -3.00
C ILE A 188 28.75 1.35 -3.71
N THR A 189 29.91 1.91 -4.01
CA THR A 189 31.05 1.29 -4.64
C THR A 189 31.53 0.09 -3.84
N SER A 190 31.64 -1.03 -4.55
CA SER A 190 32.58 -2.10 -4.27
C SER A 190 33.98 -1.54 -4.01
N SER A 191 34.51 -1.74 -2.82
CA SER A 191 35.95 -1.73 -2.58
C SER A 191 36.28 -2.69 -1.47
N THR A 192 36.66 -3.92 -1.82
CA THR A 192 37.89 -4.62 -1.40
C THR A 192 37.81 -6.07 -1.82
N THR A 193 38.22 -6.35 -3.05
CA THR A 193 38.88 -7.61 -3.43
C THR A 193 40.02 -7.22 -4.35
N ASP A 194 41.21 -7.05 -3.78
CA ASP A 194 42.43 -7.56 -4.39
C ASP A 194 43.60 -7.35 -3.42
N ARG A 195 43.99 -8.45 -2.76
CA ARG A 195 45.40 -8.77 -2.49
C ARG A 195 45.53 -10.23 -2.07
N VAL A 196 45.91 -11.03 -3.07
CA VAL A 196 46.49 -12.36 -2.95
C VAL A 196 47.94 -12.25 -2.44
N ALA A 197 48.41 -13.33 -1.79
CA ALA A 197 49.70 -13.63 -1.14
C ALA A 197 49.60 -13.50 0.39
N ASP A 198 49.93 -14.49 1.22
CA ASP A 198 50.85 -15.62 1.05
C ASP A 198 50.50 -16.71 2.09
N GLU A 199 50.65 -17.96 1.71
CA GLU A 199 50.46 -19.15 2.55
C GLU A 199 51.83 -19.56 3.07
N SER A 200 52.05 -19.51 4.39
CA SER A 200 52.97 -20.38 5.15
C SER A 200 53.38 -19.71 6.47
N SER A 201 53.22 -20.47 7.58
CA SER A 201 54.07 -20.52 8.79
C SER A 201 53.26 -20.48 10.08
N ILE A 202 52.87 -21.67 10.55
CA ILE A 202 52.62 -21.95 11.97
C ILE A 202 54.00 -21.96 12.67
N PRO A 203 54.11 -21.41 13.89
CA PRO A 203 54.51 -22.31 14.98
C PRO A 203 53.67 -22.15 16.24
N ASP A 204 53.65 -23.28 16.95
CA ASP A 204 52.91 -23.64 18.15
C ASP A 204 53.15 -22.77 19.40
N ASN A 205 52.19 -22.93 20.33
CA ASN A 205 52.34 -23.13 21.79
C ASN A 205 52.01 -21.93 22.71
N PRO A 206 51.59 -22.15 23.99
CA PRO A 206 50.69 -23.16 24.56
C PRO A 206 49.46 -22.55 25.29
N VAL A 207 48.46 -23.40 25.53
CA VAL A 207 47.33 -23.20 26.45
C VAL A 207 47.81 -23.24 27.91
N SER A 208 47.33 -22.30 28.74
CA SER A 208 47.39 -22.40 30.21
C SER A 208 46.10 -21.85 30.84
N ASP A 209 45.41 -22.75 31.54
CA ASP A 209 44.18 -22.57 32.31
C ASP A 209 44.29 -21.51 33.43
N LYS A 210 43.34 -20.58 33.50
CA LYS A 210 42.75 -20.05 34.76
C LYS A 210 41.30 -19.59 34.56
N PRO A 211 40.40 -19.82 35.54
CA PRO A 211 38.98 -19.47 35.44
C PRO A 211 38.74 -17.98 35.70
N VAL A 212 37.80 -17.38 34.97
CA VAL A 212 37.36 -16.00 35.18
C VAL A 212 36.18 -16.00 36.16
N GLU A 213 36.43 -15.53 37.38
CA GLU A 213 35.40 -15.23 38.39
C GLU A 213 34.61 -13.97 38.03
N ALA A 214 33.31 -14.01 38.34
CA ALA A 214 32.34 -12.96 38.16
C ALA A 214 32.65 -11.72 39.02
N ILE A 215 32.71 -10.55 38.40
CA ILE A 215 32.80 -9.26 39.08
C ILE A 215 31.37 -8.81 39.43
N LEU A 216 31.01 -8.97 40.70
CA LEU A 216 29.91 -8.27 41.36
C LEU A 216 30.39 -6.85 41.72
N VAL A 217 29.75 -5.82 41.17
CA VAL A 217 29.93 -4.44 41.61
C VAL A 217 28.87 -4.13 42.68
N SER A 218 29.30 -4.15 43.94
CA SER A 218 28.52 -3.71 45.10
C SER A 218 28.83 -2.24 45.39
N VAL A 219 27.79 -1.39 45.42
CA VAL A 219 27.86 0.01 45.88
C VAL A 219 27.64 0.05 47.40
N PRO A 220 28.46 0.77 48.20
CA PRO A 220 28.32 0.80 49.65
C PRO A 220 27.25 1.79 50.13
N LEU A 221 26.47 1.36 51.13
CA LEU A 221 25.63 2.20 51.99
C LEU A 221 26.50 2.86 53.06
N ASP A 222 26.41 4.18 53.19
CA ASP A 222 26.97 4.92 54.33
C ASP A 222 25.84 5.56 55.15
N LYS A 223 25.94 5.42 56.47
CA LYS A 223 25.02 5.96 57.50
C LYS A 223 25.87 6.48 58.65
N LYS A 224 25.74 7.78 58.97
CA LYS A 224 25.59 8.34 60.32
C LYS A 224 25.58 9.87 60.27
N ASP A 225 24.51 10.49 60.76
CA ASP A 225 24.51 11.23 62.03
C ASP A 225 23.11 11.76 62.36
N GLU A 226 22.65 11.45 63.58
CA GLU A 226 21.47 11.99 64.26
C GLU A 226 21.83 13.30 64.99
N PRO A 227 20.82 14.08 65.43
CA PRO A 227 20.65 14.17 66.88
C PRO A 227 19.19 14.08 67.39
N THR A 228 19.06 13.29 68.45
CA THR A 228 18.18 13.35 69.64
C THR A 228 17.73 14.76 70.10
N ILE A 229 16.66 15.05 70.86
CA ILE A 229 15.61 14.35 71.65
C ILE A 229 14.55 15.44 71.96
N SER A 230 13.25 15.10 72.00
CA SER A 230 12.35 15.35 73.15
C SER A 230 10.87 15.10 72.81
N HIS A 231 10.33 14.06 73.46
CA HIS A 231 8.91 13.88 73.75
C HIS A 231 8.57 14.70 75.01
N PRO A 232 7.28 15.02 75.28
CA PRO A 232 6.51 14.08 76.10
C PRO A 232 4.98 14.04 75.79
N THR A 233 4.38 12.85 76.03
CA THR A 233 3.07 12.52 76.68
C THR A 233 1.86 13.46 76.50
N ASP A 234 0.60 13.07 76.41
CA ASP A 234 -0.18 11.83 76.63
C ASP A 234 -1.66 12.27 76.44
N VAL A 235 -2.58 11.30 76.54
CA VAL A 235 -4.00 11.40 76.86
C VAL A 235 -5.03 11.64 75.75
N THR A 236 -5.83 10.59 75.58
CA THR A 236 -7.20 10.48 75.09
C THR A 236 -8.15 11.58 75.59
N ASP A 237 -9.10 12.02 74.77
CA ASP A 237 -10.50 12.08 75.21
C ASP A 237 -11.51 12.21 74.06
N GLU A 238 -12.67 11.62 74.34
CA GLU A 238 -13.92 11.58 73.59
C GLU A 238 -14.58 12.95 73.39
N ALA A 239 -15.59 12.92 72.52
CA ALA A 239 -16.88 13.59 72.66
C ALA A 239 -17.12 14.96 71.99
N VAL A 240 -18.08 14.87 71.06
CA VAL A 240 -19.32 15.66 71.00
C VAL A 240 -19.32 16.93 70.14
N ALA A 241 -20.18 16.79 69.12
CA ALA A 241 -20.88 17.78 68.32
C ALA A 241 -21.07 19.17 68.95
N LYS A 242 -20.95 20.19 68.10
CA LYS A 242 -21.86 21.34 68.09
C LYS A 242 -21.94 21.95 66.70
N ASP A 243 -23.19 22.19 66.30
CA ASP A 243 -23.63 22.94 65.14
C ASP A 243 -23.03 24.35 65.13
N GLU A 244 -22.54 24.80 63.98
CA GLU A 244 -22.66 26.20 63.57
C GLU A 244 -23.05 26.30 62.09
N GLU A 245 -24.00 27.20 61.89
CA GLU A 245 -24.84 27.40 60.72
C GLU A 245 -24.24 28.50 59.82
N LEU A 246 -24.46 28.35 58.51
CA LEU A 246 -24.45 29.36 57.43
C LEU A 246 -23.22 30.31 57.29
N THR A 247 -22.58 30.22 56.12
CA THR A 247 -22.67 31.32 55.13
C THR A 247 -22.25 30.85 53.74
N VAL A 248 -23.22 30.89 52.83
CA VAL A 248 -23.04 30.71 51.38
C VAL A 248 -22.32 31.95 50.85
N VAL A 249 -21.12 31.79 50.31
CA VAL A 249 -20.44 32.82 49.51
C VAL A 249 -20.26 32.29 48.10
N THR A 250 -21.14 32.75 47.21
CA THR A 250 -21.09 32.59 45.76
C THR A 250 -19.91 33.42 45.20
N PRO A 251 -19.06 32.91 44.29
CA PRO A 251 -18.12 33.77 43.58
C PRO A 251 -18.85 34.57 42.50
N GLN A 252 -18.76 35.90 42.58
CA GLN A 252 -19.29 36.83 41.60
C GLN A 252 -18.64 36.66 40.22
N VAL A 253 -19.51 36.70 39.21
CA VAL A 253 -19.18 36.93 37.80
C VAL A 253 -18.77 38.39 37.64
N VAL A 254 -17.53 38.63 37.22
CA VAL A 254 -17.02 39.96 36.84
C VAL A 254 -17.45 40.24 35.38
N PRO A 255 -18.16 41.33 35.08
CA PRO A 255 -18.47 41.71 33.70
C PRO A 255 -17.23 42.34 33.03
N PRO A 256 -17.04 42.15 31.72
CA PRO A 256 -15.92 42.75 30.99
C PRO A 256 -16.14 44.25 30.81
N ALA A 257 -15.08 45.03 31.05
CA ALA A 257 -15.05 46.46 30.85
C ALA A 257 -15.10 46.81 29.36
N GLU A 258 -16.06 47.66 29.00
CA GLU A 258 -16.10 48.46 27.79
C GLU A 258 -14.88 49.38 27.72
N ALA A 259 -14.12 49.29 26.62
CA ALA A 259 -13.18 50.32 26.20
C ALA A 259 -13.51 50.72 24.77
N THR A 260 -14.19 51.86 24.65
CA THR A 260 -14.38 52.64 23.44
C THR A 260 -13.04 53.24 22.99
N HIS A 261 -12.59 52.92 21.78
CA HIS A 261 -11.68 53.77 21.02
C HIS A 261 -11.96 53.61 19.52
N ASP A 262 -12.63 54.62 18.99
CA ASP A 262 -12.68 54.96 17.58
C ASP A 262 -11.29 55.49 17.15
N ASP A 263 -10.67 54.85 16.16
CA ASP A 263 -9.83 55.55 15.18
C ASP A 263 -9.67 54.69 13.91
N PRO A 264 -9.85 55.25 12.70
CA PRO A 264 -9.83 54.48 11.46
C PRO A 264 -8.39 54.15 11.03
N LEU A 265 -8.08 52.86 10.95
CA LEU A 265 -6.85 52.35 10.34
C LEU A 265 -6.75 52.84 8.90
N THR A 266 -5.87 53.81 8.67
CA THR A 266 -5.49 54.28 7.34
C THR A 266 -4.57 53.21 6.73
N VAL A 267 -5.05 52.54 5.69
CA VAL A 267 -4.27 51.57 4.91
C VAL A 267 -3.14 52.32 4.20
N VAL A 268 -1.92 52.18 4.71
CA VAL A 268 -0.70 52.63 4.01
C VAL A 268 -0.31 51.53 3.02
N PRO A 269 -0.32 51.78 1.70
CA PRO A 269 0.14 50.80 0.72
C PRO A 269 1.67 50.60 0.83
N PRO A 270 2.20 49.41 0.51
CA PRO A 270 3.63 49.17 0.55
C PRO A 270 4.36 50.02 -0.51
N VAL A 271 5.42 50.70 -0.08
CA VAL A 271 6.36 51.44 -0.91
C VAL A 271 7.08 50.45 -1.84
N VAL A 272 6.84 50.59 -3.14
CA VAL A 272 7.58 49.87 -4.19
C VAL A 272 8.93 50.57 -4.38
N PRO A 273 10.08 49.87 -4.30
CA PRO A 273 11.38 50.47 -4.59
C PRO A 273 11.50 50.83 -6.09
N PRO A 274 12.26 51.88 -6.46
CA PRO A 274 12.40 52.30 -7.85
C PRO A 274 13.09 51.22 -8.69
N ILE A 275 12.50 50.95 -9.85
CA ILE A 275 13.06 50.07 -10.88
C ILE A 275 14.24 50.79 -11.52
N ASP A 276 15.46 50.34 -11.21
CA ASP A 276 16.64 50.74 -11.96
C ASP A 276 16.58 50.17 -13.39
N HIS A 277 16.89 51.04 -14.33
CA HIS A 277 16.81 50.85 -15.77
C HIS A 277 17.61 49.62 -16.25
N VAL A 278 16.91 48.61 -16.76
CA VAL A 278 17.51 47.56 -17.59
C VAL A 278 17.83 48.13 -18.98
N PRO A 279 19.08 48.03 -19.48
CA PRO A 279 19.40 48.50 -20.82
C PRO A 279 18.69 47.67 -21.89
N ILE A 280 18.05 48.37 -22.82
CA ILE A 280 17.45 47.81 -24.04
C ILE A 280 18.56 47.17 -24.86
N ILE A 281 18.55 45.84 -24.99
CA ILE A 281 19.42 45.11 -25.92
C ILE A 281 18.82 45.28 -27.33
N PRO A 282 19.53 45.87 -28.31
CA PRO A 282 19.03 45.95 -29.67
C PRO A 282 19.00 44.56 -30.32
N PRO A 283 18.05 44.27 -31.23
CA PRO A 283 17.97 42.99 -31.91
C PRO A 283 19.25 42.73 -32.72
N ARG A 284 19.81 41.53 -32.54
CA ARG A 284 20.97 41.01 -33.25
C ARG A 284 20.75 41.08 -34.78
N PRO A 285 21.71 41.61 -35.57
CA PRO A 285 21.57 41.68 -37.02
C PRO A 285 21.58 40.29 -37.66
N ALA A 286 20.76 40.13 -38.69
CA ALA A 286 20.68 38.95 -39.54
C ALA A 286 22.05 38.60 -40.13
N GLY A 287 22.48 37.35 -39.93
CA GLY A 287 23.64 36.77 -40.60
C GLY A 287 23.40 36.60 -42.10
N PRO A 288 24.47 36.58 -42.92
CA PRO A 288 24.37 36.77 -44.36
C PRO A 288 23.83 35.54 -45.07
N THR A 289 22.98 35.83 -46.06
CA THR A 289 22.56 34.97 -47.16
C THR A 289 23.76 34.41 -47.92
N VAL A 290 23.84 33.09 -48.06
CA VAL A 290 24.71 32.44 -49.05
C VAL A 290 23.92 31.32 -49.74
N ASP A 291 23.60 31.58 -51.00
CA ASP A 291 23.29 30.63 -52.08
C ASP A 291 24.02 31.17 -53.32
N PRO A 292 24.29 30.40 -54.40
CA PRO A 292 24.09 28.96 -54.63
C PRO A 292 25.34 28.26 -55.25
N LEU A 293 25.39 26.91 -55.33
CA LEU A 293 25.76 26.17 -56.56
C LEU A 293 25.81 24.62 -56.44
N HIS A 294 25.16 23.97 -57.41
CA HIS A 294 25.41 22.66 -58.05
C HIS A 294 25.31 21.32 -57.29
N THR A 295 24.22 20.60 -57.61
CA THR A 295 24.13 19.22 -58.17
C THR A 295 25.16 18.19 -57.73
N GLU A 296 24.70 17.05 -57.18
CA GLU A 296 24.78 15.71 -57.81
C GLU A 296 23.77 14.74 -57.17
N THR A 297 23.00 14.05 -58.03
CA THR A 297 22.15 12.90 -57.71
C THR A 297 22.96 11.60 -57.72
N PRO A 298 22.77 10.65 -56.80
CA PRO A 298 23.29 9.29 -56.98
C PRO A 298 22.31 8.42 -57.81
N PRO A 299 22.82 7.37 -58.49
CA PRO A 299 22.17 6.79 -59.66
C PRO A 299 21.10 5.75 -59.35
N SER A 300 20.10 5.73 -60.22
CA SER A 300 19.18 4.63 -60.46
C SER A 300 19.87 3.53 -61.28
N GLY A 301 19.80 2.30 -60.76
CA GLY A 301 20.00 1.03 -61.46
C GLY A 301 19.41 -0.06 -60.55
N GLY A 302 18.56 -0.99 -60.94
CA GLY A 302 18.31 -1.60 -62.23
C GLY A 302 18.20 -3.11 -61.95
N GLY A 303 16.99 -3.67 -62.01
CA GLY A 303 16.75 -5.11 -62.09
C GLY A 303 16.46 -5.86 -60.78
N GLY A 304 15.34 -6.59 -60.75
CA GLY A 304 15.15 -7.68 -59.79
C GLY A 304 13.71 -7.99 -59.40
N ILE A 305 12.93 -8.52 -60.34
CA ILE A 305 11.64 -9.25 -60.14
C ILE A 305 11.70 -10.39 -59.08
N TRP A 306 12.86 -10.63 -58.46
CA TRP A 306 13.09 -11.62 -57.42
C TRP A 306 12.62 -11.21 -56.02
N LYS A 307 12.42 -9.92 -55.72
CA LYS A 307 12.00 -9.49 -54.37
C LYS A 307 10.52 -9.74 -54.06
N ILE A 308 9.71 -10.11 -55.05
CA ILE A 308 8.28 -10.43 -54.89
C ILE A 308 8.02 -11.95 -54.96
N LEU A 309 8.96 -12.75 -55.48
CA LEU A 309 8.81 -14.20 -55.59
C LEU A 309 9.13 -14.94 -54.27
N ILE A 310 10.07 -14.43 -53.46
CA ILE A 310 10.45 -15.03 -52.18
C ILE A 310 9.27 -15.12 -51.19
N PRO A 311 8.46 -14.07 -50.95
CA PRO A 311 7.32 -14.19 -50.05
C PRO A 311 6.20 -15.10 -50.60
N ILE A 312 6.02 -15.15 -51.93
CA ILE A 312 5.00 -16.01 -52.56
C ILE A 312 5.38 -17.50 -52.45
N VAL A 313 6.66 -17.83 -52.59
CA VAL A 313 7.17 -19.20 -52.41
C VAL A 313 7.07 -19.63 -50.94
N ILE A 314 7.34 -18.73 -49.98
CA ILE A 314 7.20 -19.02 -48.55
C ILE A 314 5.72 -19.27 -48.17
N ILE A 315 4.79 -18.48 -48.71
CA ILE A 315 3.34 -18.68 -48.49
C ILE A 315 2.86 -20.00 -49.12
N ALA A 316 3.36 -20.37 -50.31
CA ALA A 316 3.04 -21.65 -50.95
C ALA A 316 3.59 -22.86 -50.17
N VAL A 317 4.79 -22.74 -49.59
CA VAL A 317 5.39 -23.78 -48.75
C VAL A 317 4.65 -23.93 -47.42
N LEU A 318 4.21 -22.83 -46.80
CA LEU A 318 3.40 -22.87 -45.57
C LEU A 318 2.00 -23.47 -45.82
N TRP A 319 1.38 -23.19 -46.96
CA TRP A 319 0.11 -23.84 -47.32
C TRP A 319 0.28 -25.34 -47.61
N PHE A 320 1.42 -25.74 -48.19
CA PHE A 320 1.74 -27.13 -48.47
C PHE A 320 2.07 -27.95 -47.21
N LEU A 321 2.67 -27.33 -46.19
CA LEU A 321 3.06 -28.00 -44.94
C LEU A 321 1.90 -28.15 -43.93
N PHE A 322 0.86 -27.32 -44.00
CA PHE A 322 -0.29 -27.39 -43.08
C PHE A 322 -1.61 -27.82 -43.75
N GLY A 323 -1.61 -28.06 -45.06
CA GLY A 323 -2.82 -28.37 -45.85
C GLY A 323 -3.16 -29.85 -46.02
N LYS A 324 -2.61 -30.78 -45.23
CA LYS A 324 -2.88 -32.22 -45.41
C LYS A 324 -3.21 -32.97 -44.10
N GLY A 325 -4.48 -33.39 -44.02
CA GLY A 325 -4.98 -34.52 -43.22
C GLY A 325 -6.14 -34.14 -42.29
N CYS A 326 -7.32 -34.75 -42.28
CA CYS A 326 -7.88 -35.87 -43.03
C CYS A 326 -9.41 -35.70 -43.11
N LYS A 327 -10.01 -36.28 -44.16
CA LYS A 327 -11.44 -36.46 -44.37
C LYS A 327 -11.71 -37.98 -44.34
N GLY A 328 -12.73 -38.43 -43.63
CA GLY A 328 -13.12 -39.84 -43.55
C GLY A 328 -14.59 -40.00 -43.15
N ASP A 329 -15.32 -40.78 -43.94
CA ASP A 329 -16.77 -40.96 -44.01
C ASP A 329 -17.31 -42.03 -43.02
N LYS A 330 -18.63 -42.25 -43.08
CA LYS A 330 -19.58 -42.97 -42.20
C LYS A 330 -19.38 -44.50 -42.07
N ASP A 331 -19.80 -45.09 -40.95
CA ASP A 331 -20.98 -45.99 -40.82
C ASP A 331 -21.06 -46.80 -39.49
N GLN A 332 -22.27 -46.80 -38.90
CA GLN A 332 -23.07 -47.86 -38.23
C GLN A 332 -22.59 -48.69 -36.99
N VAL A 333 -23.31 -48.47 -35.87
CA VAL A 333 -24.03 -49.40 -34.94
C VAL A 333 -23.32 -50.64 -34.32
N ALA A 334 -23.23 -50.67 -32.97
CA ALA A 334 -23.72 -51.79 -32.11
C ALA A 334 -23.66 -51.49 -30.58
N ALA A 335 -24.84 -51.64 -29.96
CA ALA A 335 -25.28 -51.84 -28.58
C ALA A 335 -24.34 -51.91 -27.34
N THR A 336 -24.95 -51.48 -26.20
CA THR A 336 -24.72 -51.81 -24.77
C THR A 336 -23.41 -51.27 -24.14
N ASP A 337 -23.39 -50.55 -23.03
CA ASP A 337 -24.16 -50.70 -21.79
C ASP A 337 -24.13 -49.38 -20.99
N SER A 338 -25.19 -49.10 -20.23
CA SER A 338 -25.37 -47.87 -19.47
C SER A 338 -24.51 -47.89 -18.21
N VAL A 339 -23.47 -47.04 -18.14
CA VAL A 339 -22.96 -46.53 -16.86
C VAL A 339 -22.74 -45.02 -17.01
N GLU A 340 -23.63 -44.28 -16.35
CA GLU A 340 -23.53 -42.85 -16.13
C GLU A 340 -22.23 -42.53 -15.39
N ARG A 341 -21.32 -41.80 -16.06
CA ARG A 341 -20.11 -41.24 -15.46
C ARG A 341 -20.12 -39.75 -15.73
N THR A 342 -20.54 -38.99 -14.73
CA THR A 342 -20.43 -37.53 -14.65
C THR A 342 -18.96 -37.16 -14.87
N VAL A 343 -18.66 -36.55 -16.01
CA VAL A 343 -17.35 -35.94 -16.27
C VAL A 343 -17.30 -34.67 -15.43
N VAL A 344 -16.41 -34.69 -14.44
CA VAL A 344 -15.93 -33.52 -13.73
C VAL A 344 -15.15 -32.70 -14.75
N ASP A 345 -15.81 -31.68 -15.30
CA ASP A 345 -15.16 -30.57 -15.97
C ASP A 345 -14.46 -29.75 -14.89
N THR A 346 -13.15 -29.60 -15.01
CA THR A 346 -12.31 -28.76 -14.15
C THR A 346 -12.59 -27.30 -14.50
N GLY A 347 -13.78 -26.85 -14.15
CA GLY A 347 -14.07 -25.44 -14.00
C GLY A 347 -13.11 -24.88 -12.97
N THR A 348 -12.28 -23.94 -13.39
CA THR A 348 -11.61 -23.01 -12.48
C THR A 348 -12.73 -22.28 -11.75
N THR A 349 -13.09 -22.81 -10.58
CA THR A 349 -13.86 -22.08 -9.60
C THR A 349 -13.00 -20.90 -9.20
N VAL A 350 -13.20 -19.78 -9.89
CA VAL A 350 -12.99 -18.46 -9.33
C VAL A 350 -13.67 -18.48 -7.97
N VAL A 351 -12.89 -18.68 -6.91
CA VAL A 351 -13.31 -18.34 -5.57
C VAL A 351 -13.45 -16.82 -5.59
N ALA A 352 -14.63 -16.37 -5.98
CA ALA A 352 -15.06 -15.03 -5.71
C ALA A 352 -14.87 -14.85 -4.20
N VAL A 353 -13.92 -14.00 -3.82
CA VAL A 353 -13.91 -13.43 -2.48
C VAL A 353 -15.19 -12.60 -2.42
N VAL A 354 -16.28 -13.24 -1.99
CA VAL A 354 -17.50 -12.54 -1.64
C VAL A 354 -17.06 -11.47 -0.64
N PRO A 355 -17.28 -10.17 -0.90
CA PRO A 355 -17.03 -9.17 0.12
C PRO A 355 -17.92 -9.57 1.29
N VAL A 356 -17.32 -10.00 2.40
CA VAL A 356 -18.07 -10.29 3.62
C VAL A 356 -18.59 -8.92 4.08
N VAL A 357 -19.81 -8.59 3.67
CA VAL A 357 -20.54 -7.42 4.15
C VAL A 357 -20.83 -7.70 5.62
N ARG A 358 -19.92 -7.26 6.50
CA ARG A 358 -20.10 -7.37 7.94
C ARG A 358 -21.08 -6.29 8.38
N GLU A 359 -22.14 -6.69 9.06
CA GLU A 359 -23.13 -5.77 9.64
C GLU A 359 -22.44 -4.90 10.70
N SER A 360 -22.37 -3.58 10.45
CA SER A 360 -21.83 -2.62 11.41
C SER A 360 -22.79 -2.47 12.60
N LEU A 361 -22.25 -2.37 13.81
CA LEU A 361 -22.99 -2.25 15.07
C LEU A 361 -22.40 -1.14 15.94
N GLU A 362 -23.24 -0.43 16.69
CA GLU A 362 -22.81 0.42 17.80
C GLU A 362 -22.83 -0.39 19.11
N VAL A 363 -21.66 -0.62 19.71
CA VAL A 363 -21.54 -1.27 21.02
C VAL A 363 -21.48 -0.20 22.11
N ILE A 364 -22.39 -0.27 23.09
CA ILE A 364 -22.45 0.68 24.21
C ILE A 364 -21.75 0.10 25.43
N LEU A 365 -20.73 0.82 25.90
CA LEU A 365 -19.96 0.52 27.11
C LEU A 365 -20.71 0.96 28.39
N PRO A 366 -20.36 0.39 29.56
CA PRO A 366 -20.97 0.78 30.85
C PRO A 366 -20.87 2.27 31.20
N ASP A 367 -19.84 2.95 30.70
CA ASP A 367 -19.62 4.39 30.88
C ASP A 367 -20.41 5.27 29.88
N GLY A 368 -21.21 4.64 29.01
CA GLY A 368 -22.02 5.31 27.98
C GLY A 368 -21.29 5.60 26.68
N VAL A 369 -20.00 5.28 26.57
CA VAL A 369 -19.24 5.42 25.33
C VAL A 369 -19.79 4.46 24.26
N LYS A 370 -19.95 4.97 23.05
CA LYS A 370 -20.39 4.19 21.88
C LYS A 370 -19.19 3.87 21.00
N LEU A 371 -18.98 2.58 20.74
CA LEU A 371 -17.92 2.10 19.86
C LEU A 371 -18.51 1.67 18.51
N LYS A 372 -17.81 2.02 17.43
CA LYS A 372 -18.09 1.46 16.10
C LYS A 372 -17.45 0.08 16.03
N ALA A 373 -18.27 -0.94 15.83
CA ALA A 373 -17.86 -2.34 15.79
C ALA A 373 -18.55 -3.11 14.66
N TYR A 374 -18.18 -4.36 14.48
CA TYR A 374 -18.90 -5.32 13.64
C TYR A 374 -19.67 -6.29 14.53
N LYS A 375 -20.86 -6.69 14.09
CA LYS A 375 -21.63 -7.75 14.76
C LYS A 375 -20.82 -9.05 14.74
N GLY A 376 -20.63 -9.64 15.93
CA GLY A 376 -19.74 -10.78 16.08
C GLY A 376 -18.24 -10.47 15.91
N GLY A 377 -17.84 -9.20 15.86
CA GLY A 377 -16.44 -8.78 15.98
C GLY A 377 -15.94 -8.85 17.43
N ILE A 378 -14.66 -8.52 17.64
CA ILE A 378 -14.05 -8.59 18.98
C ILE A 378 -14.74 -7.68 20.00
N GLU A 379 -15.12 -6.46 19.62
CA GLU A 379 -15.74 -5.51 20.55
C GLU A 379 -17.08 -6.02 21.07
N ASP A 380 -17.91 -6.54 20.16
CA ASP A 380 -19.21 -7.09 20.48
C ASP A 380 -19.07 -8.33 21.39
N GLN A 381 -18.25 -9.30 21.00
CA GLN A 381 -18.06 -10.54 21.76
C GLN A 381 -17.44 -10.28 23.14
N LEU A 382 -16.42 -9.42 23.22
CA LEU A 382 -15.72 -9.13 24.47
C LEU A 382 -16.61 -8.36 25.43
N VAL A 383 -17.34 -7.33 24.97
CA VAL A 383 -18.25 -6.57 25.84
C VAL A 383 -19.40 -7.44 26.33
N GLN A 384 -19.98 -8.28 25.47
CA GLN A 384 -20.99 -9.25 25.90
C GLN A 384 -20.45 -10.18 26.99
N PHE A 385 -19.22 -10.68 26.82
CA PHE A 385 -18.60 -11.56 27.80
C PHE A 385 -18.31 -10.86 29.12
N LEU A 386 -17.74 -9.65 29.09
CA LEU A 386 -17.42 -8.87 30.29
C LEU A 386 -18.66 -8.40 31.07
N LYS A 387 -19.84 -8.39 30.43
CA LYS A 387 -21.13 -8.15 31.09
C LYS A 387 -21.72 -9.40 31.77
N THR A 388 -21.17 -10.59 31.50
CA THR A 388 -21.56 -11.82 32.21
C THR A 388 -20.89 -11.91 33.58
N ASP A 389 -21.25 -12.91 34.36
CA ASP A 389 -20.55 -13.25 35.60
C ASP A 389 -19.25 -14.03 35.35
N TYR A 390 -18.40 -13.56 34.43
CA TYR A 390 -17.15 -14.25 34.07
C TYR A 390 -16.20 -14.43 35.26
N LYS A 391 -16.35 -13.62 36.31
CA LYS A 391 -15.57 -13.69 37.54
C LYS A 391 -15.84 -14.96 38.37
N SER A 392 -16.98 -15.63 38.14
CA SER A 392 -17.26 -16.92 38.78
C SER A 392 -16.71 -18.11 37.98
N MET A 393 -16.18 -17.87 36.77
CA MET A 393 -15.49 -18.91 36.00
C MET A 393 -14.15 -19.24 36.63
N ASN A 394 -13.73 -20.49 36.52
CA ASN A 394 -12.41 -20.90 36.97
C ASN A 394 -11.32 -20.49 35.97
N GLU A 395 -10.06 -20.54 36.41
CA GLU A 395 -8.91 -20.08 35.62
C GLU A 395 -8.76 -20.85 34.29
N ASP A 396 -9.07 -22.15 34.26
CA ASP A 396 -8.95 -22.98 33.06
C ASP A 396 -10.01 -22.59 32.01
N GLN A 397 -11.25 -22.32 32.44
CA GLN A 397 -12.32 -21.83 31.57
C GLN A 397 -11.98 -20.47 30.94
N LEU A 398 -11.29 -19.60 31.69
CA LEU A 398 -10.83 -18.30 31.20
C LEU A 398 -9.65 -18.46 30.23
N LYS A 399 -8.72 -19.37 30.51
CA LYS A 399 -7.56 -19.66 29.65
C LYS A 399 -7.93 -20.19 28.28
N ASP A 400 -8.99 -20.99 28.20
CA ASP A 400 -9.46 -21.57 26.93
C ASP A 400 -10.30 -20.60 26.09
N LYS A 401 -10.70 -19.45 26.65
CA LYS A 401 -11.58 -18.51 25.96
C LYS A 401 -10.79 -17.36 25.32
N TRP A 402 -10.66 -17.40 24.00
CA TRP A 402 -9.98 -16.39 23.20
C TRP A 402 -10.96 -15.61 22.31
N PHE A 403 -10.72 -14.31 22.18
CA PHE A 403 -11.46 -13.39 21.32
C PHE A 403 -10.51 -12.86 20.26
N ASN A 404 -10.78 -13.21 19.01
CA ASN A 404 -9.90 -12.88 17.89
C ASN A 404 -10.18 -11.46 17.43
N PHE A 405 -9.12 -10.71 17.14
CA PHE A 405 -9.26 -9.48 16.37
C PHE A 405 -9.72 -9.83 14.96
N ASP A 406 -10.76 -9.14 14.49
CA ASP A 406 -11.35 -9.37 13.18
C ASP A 406 -10.94 -8.32 12.13
N ASN A 407 -10.27 -7.24 12.55
CA ASN A 407 -9.71 -6.20 11.68
C ASN A 407 -8.37 -5.62 12.20
N LEU A 408 -7.53 -6.47 12.82
CA LEU A 408 -6.16 -6.12 13.21
C LEU A 408 -5.16 -6.72 12.23
N ASN A 409 -4.61 -5.86 11.39
CA ASN A 409 -3.72 -6.21 10.29
C ASN A 409 -2.32 -5.64 10.52
N PHE A 410 -1.33 -6.39 10.05
CA PHE A 410 0.08 -6.03 10.11
C PHE A 410 0.65 -5.96 8.70
N GLU A 411 1.70 -5.16 8.50
CA GLU A 411 2.50 -5.27 7.28
C GLU A 411 3.02 -6.70 7.12
N LYS A 412 3.09 -7.18 5.89
CA LYS A 412 3.42 -8.58 5.60
C LYS A 412 4.81 -8.91 6.13
N GLY A 413 4.91 -9.98 6.93
CA GLY A 413 6.17 -10.44 7.52
C GLY A 413 6.70 -9.55 8.65
N THR A 414 5.99 -8.52 9.09
CA THR A 414 6.42 -7.65 10.20
C THR A 414 5.37 -7.59 11.31
N ALA A 415 5.76 -6.94 12.42
CA ALA A 415 4.88 -6.60 13.53
C ALA A 415 4.34 -5.16 13.47
N LYS A 416 4.50 -4.46 12.33
CA LYS A 416 4.01 -3.08 12.17
C LYS A 416 2.51 -3.09 11.88
N VAL A 417 1.73 -2.60 12.85
CA VAL A 417 0.27 -2.49 12.75
C VAL A 417 -0.13 -1.47 11.67
N LEU A 418 -1.12 -1.82 10.85
CA LEU A 418 -1.66 -0.93 9.83
C LEU A 418 -2.57 0.16 10.45
N PRO A 419 -2.61 1.40 9.91
CA PRO A 419 -3.42 2.48 10.49
C PRO A 419 -4.91 2.16 10.66
N GLU A 420 -5.52 1.43 9.73
CA GLU A 420 -6.92 0.99 9.80
C GLU A 420 -7.22 0.09 11.02
N SER A 421 -6.20 -0.59 11.52
CA SER A 421 -6.30 -1.45 12.70
C SER A 421 -6.27 -0.68 14.01
N GLN A 422 -5.89 0.61 13.96
CA GLN A 422 -5.85 1.48 15.13
C GLN A 422 -7.23 1.62 15.76
N VAL A 423 -8.29 1.72 14.97
CA VAL A 423 -9.67 1.84 15.49
C VAL A 423 -10.00 0.69 16.42
N GLN A 424 -9.64 -0.55 16.04
CA GLN A 424 -9.92 -1.73 16.85
C GLN A 424 -9.06 -1.79 18.12
N LEU A 425 -7.81 -1.31 18.06
CA LEU A 425 -6.96 -1.17 19.24
C LEU A 425 -7.45 -0.08 20.21
N GLU A 426 -7.95 1.04 19.69
CA GLU A 426 -8.56 2.11 20.47
C GLU A 426 -9.85 1.66 21.14
N ASN A 427 -10.70 0.94 20.39
CA ASN A 427 -11.91 0.32 20.92
C ASN A 427 -11.57 -0.65 22.06
N LEU A 428 -10.57 -1.53 21.88
CA LEU A 428 -10.15 -2.43 22.95
C LEU A 428 -9.64 -1.68 24.19
N ALA A 429 -8.84 -0.62 24.00
CA ALA A 429 -8.38 0.20 25.11
C ALA A 429 -9.55 0.88 25.84
N ALA A 430 -10.58 1.35 25.12
CA ALA A 430 -11.79 1.91 25.69
C ALA A 430 -12.59 0.85 26.48
N ILE A 431 -12.75 -0.36 25.94
CA ILE A 431 -13.38 -1.49 26.63
C ILE A 431 -12.67 -1.77 27.95
N LEU A 432 -11.34 -1.93 27.95
CA LEU A 432 -10.60 -2.23 29.17
C LEU A 432 -10.78 -1.15 30.24
N LYS A 433 -10.77 0.14 29.85
CA LYS A 433 -11.03 1.25 30.79
C LYS A 433 -12.43 1.21 31.39
N ALA A 434 -13.44 0.83 30.61
CA ALA A 434 -14.81 0.71 31.09
C ALA A 434 -15.05 -0.53 31.96
N PHE A 435 -14.14 -1.51 31.92
CA PHE A 435 -14.16 -2.73 32.74
C PHE A 435 -12.85 -2.86 33.55
N PRO A 436 -12.63 -2.03 34.59
CA PRO A 436 -11.33 -1.90 35.25
C PRO A 436 -10.84 -3.17 35.99
N GLU A 437 -11.76 -4.07 36.34
CA GLU A 437 -11.44 -5.36 36.98
C GLU A 437 -11.06 -6.46 35.96
N ALA A 438 -11.25 -6.23 34.66
CA ALA A 438 -10.88 -7.19 33.64
C ALA A 438 -9.37 -7.15 33.41
N THR A 439 -8.73 -8.32 33.44
CA THR A 439 -7.35 -8.47 32.98
C THR A 439 -7.30 -9.33 31.72
N ILE A 440 -6.32 -9.10 30.85
CA ILE A 440 -6.19 -9.80 29.58
C ILE A 440 -4.76 -10.28 29.32
N LYS A 441 -4.66 -11.42 28.63
CA LYS A 441 -3.45 -11.88 27.96
C LYS A 441 -3.64 -11.76 26.44
N ILE A 442 -2.57 -11.38 25.74
CA ILE A 442 -2.56 -11.23 24.28
C ILE A 442 -1.80 -12.41 23.66
N GLY A 443 -2.35 -12.99 22.60
CA GLY A 443 -1.80 -14.11 21.86
C GLY A 443 -1.61 -13.77 20.40
N GLY A 444 -0.43 -14.02 19.84
CA GLY A 444 -0.16 -13.91 18.41
C GLY A 444 -0.05 -15.28 17.75
N TYR A 445 -0.59 -15.41 16.54
CA TYR A 445 -0.63 -16.66 15.79
C TYR A 445 -0.22 -16.44 14.33
N THR A 446 0.42 -17.45 13.73
CA THR A 446 0.78 -17.47 12.31
C THR A 446 0.20 -18.70 11.64
N ASP A 447 0.19 -18.71 10.30
CA ASP A 447 -0.05 -19.93 9.55
C ASP A 447 1.18 -20.86 9.57
N LYS A 448 1.04 -22.09 9.05
CA LYS A 448 2.11 -23.12 9.06
C LYS A 448 3.22 -22.91 8.03
N THR A 449 3.22 -21.83 7.24
CA THR A 449 4.26 -21.64 6.23
C THR A 449 5.52 -21.01 6.79
N GLY A 450 6.64 -21.37 6.16
CA GLY A 450 7.95 -20.84 6.53
C GLY A 450 8.57 -21.59 7.69
N ASN A 451 9.51 -20.93 8.35
CA ASN A 451 10.28 -21.48 9.46
C ASN A 451 9.57 -21.23 10.80
N GLU A 452 9.51 -22.24 11.68
CA GLU A 452 8.78 -22.14 12.94
C GLU A 452 9.38 -21.14 13.93
N ASP A 453 10.72 -21.04 14.02
CA ASP A 453 11.37 -20.07 14.90
C ASP A 453 11.07 -18.63 14.45
N PHE A 454 11.07 -18.40 13.14
CA PHE A 454 10.64 -17.13 12.57
C PHE A 454 9.17 -16.83 12.88
N ASN A 455 8.28 -17.80 12.72
CA ASN A 455 6.85 -17.67 13.03
C ASN A 455 6.60 -17.40 14.52
N LYS A 456 7.33 -18.08 15.41
CA LYS A 456 7.28 -17.87 16.86
C LYS A 456 7.75 -16.47 17.22
N LYS A 457 8.83 -15.99 16.60
CA LYS A 457 9.31 -14.62 16.79
C LYS A 457 8.31 -13.59 16.27
N LEU A 458 7.82 -13.74 15.04
CA LEU A 458 6.89 -12.80 14.40
C LEU A 458 5.58 -12.69 15.17
N SER A 459 5.01 -13.82 15.60
CA SER A 459 3.80 -13.83 16.43
C SER A 459 4.04 -13.16 17.79
N THR A 460 5.21 -13.35 18.39
CA THR A 460 5.58 -12.70 19.66
C THR A 460 5.69 -11.19 19.49
N ASP A 461 6.42 -10.74 18.47
CA ASP A 461 6.58 -9.32 18.16
C ASP A 461 5.21 -8.65 17.94
N ARG A 462 4.28 -9.32 17.21
CA ARG A 462 2.91 -8.82 16.97
C ARG A 462 2.10 -8.68 18.25
N ALA A 463 2.13 -9.69 19.10
CA ALA A 463 1.43 -9.65 20.39
C ALA A 463 1.99 -8.54 21.30
N GLN A 464 3.32 -8.36 21.31
CA GLN A 464 3.98 -7.31 22.09
C GLN A 464 3.64 -5.90 21.59
N VAL A 465 3.54 -5.69 20.27
CA VAL A 465 3.14 -4.38 19.74
C VAL A 465 1.73 -3.99 20.20
N VAL A 466 0.80 -4.95 20.26
CA VAL A 466 -0.54 -4.71 20.82
C VAL A 466 -0.46 -4.40 22.32
N GLN A 467 0.35 -5.14 23.08
CA GLN A 467 0.56 -4.86 24.50
C GLN A 467 1.09 -3.44 24.73
N VAL A 468 2.16 -3.06 24.03
CA VAL A 468 2.78 -1.74 24.12
C VAL A 468 1.76 -0.65 23.80
N TYR A 469 0.95 -0.86 22.77
CA TYR A 469 -0.11 0.07 22.41
C TYR A 469 -1.12 0.26 23.54
N LEU A 470 -1.67 -0.84 24.08
CA LEU A 470 -2.67 -0.79 25.14
C LEU A 470 -2.10 -0.16 26.43
N VAL A 471 -0.88 -0.53 26.82
CA VAL A 471 -0.16 0.07 27.95
C VAL A 471 -0.04 1.59 27.75
N GLY A 472 0.35 2.04 26.56
CA GLY A 472 0.47 3.46 26.21
C GLY A 472 -0.86 4.22 26.24
N LYS A 473 -1.99 3.54 26.04
CA LYS A 473 -3.33 4.15 26.10
C LYS A 473 -3.92 4.19 27.52
N GLY A 474 -3.30 3.56 28.52
CA GLY A 474 -3.71 3.63 29.93
C GLY A 474 -4.00 2.32 30.68
N PRO A 475 -4.58 1.25 30.09
CA PRO A 475 -4.90 0.00 30.82
C PRO A 475 -3.68 -0.90 31.08
N SER A 476 -2.56 -0.34 31.56
CA SER A 476 -1.30 -1.08 31.71
C SER A 476 -1.37 -2.23 32.71
N SER A 477 -2.03 -2.02 33.86
CA SER A 477 -2.22 -3.04 34.89
C SER A 477 -3.17 -4.17 34.47
N GLN A 478 -3.96 -3.94 33.43
CA GLN A 478 -4.92 -4.91 32.91
C GLN A 478 -4.29 -5.84 31.86
N VAL A 479 -3.15 -5.48 31.26
CA VAL A 479 -2.47 -6.33 30.26
C VAL A 479 -1.36 -7.15 30.92
N ILE A 480 -1.70 -8.37 31.34
CA ILE A 480 -0.81 -9.20 32.17
C ILE A 480 0.29 -9.92 31.37
N GLY A 481 0.18 -9.95 30.05
CA GLY A 481 1.22 -10.54 29.19
C GLY A 481 0.87 -10.59 27.71
N ALA A 482 1.90 -10.78 26.90
CA ALA A 482 1.82 -11.03 25.47
C ALA A 482 2.70 -12.23 25.11
N GLU A 483 2.18 -13.16 24.32
CA GLU A 483 2.89 -14.36 23.91
C GLU A 483 2.62 -14.66 22.43
N GLY A 484 3.67 -15.01 21.69
CA GLY A 484 3.54 -15.56 20.35
C GLY A 484 3.44 -17.07 20.42
N TYR A 485 2.48 -17.66 19.71
CA TYR A 485 2.30 -19.10 19.63
C TYR A 485 2.80 -19.71 18.32
N GLY A 486 3.37 -18.91 17.42
CA GLY A 486 3.85 -19.39 16.12
C GLY A 486 2.73 -20.06 15.35
N SER A 487 3.04 -21.19 14.72
CA SER A 487 2.06 -21.97 13.95
C SER A 487 1.42 -23.12 14.72
N GLU A 488 1.69 -23.21 16.03
CA GLU A 488 1.24 -24.31 16.91
C GLU A 488 -0.28 -24.53 16.85
N PHE A 489 -1.07 -23.45 16.75
CA PHE A 489 -2.53 -23.49 16.72
C PHE A 489 -3.13 -23.31 15.32
N ALA A 490 -2.29 -23.28 14.28
CA ALA A 490 -2.78 -23.15 12.91
C ALA A 490 -3.57 -24.39 12.50
N LYS A 491 -4.78 -24.15 11.98
CA LYS A 491 -5.69 -25.23 11.55
C LYS A 491 -5.41 -25.64 10.12
N ALA A 492 -5.12 -24.69 9.24
CA ALA A 492 -4.83 -24.96 7.85
C ALA A 492 -3.48 -25.69 7.72
N ALA A 493 -3.38 -26.57 6.72
CA ALA A 493 -2.10 -27.16 6.34
C ALA A 493 -1.17 -26.12 5.71
N ALA A 494 0.14 -26.37 5.71
CA ALA A 494 1.12 -25.44 5.15
C ALA A 494 0.93 -25.22 3.63
N ASP A 495 0.46 -26.23 2.92
CA ASP A 495 0.16 -26.24 1.48
C ASP A 495 -1.33 -25.94 1.18
N ALA A 496 -2.15 -25.69 2.20
CA ALA A 496 -3.55 -25.33 2.00
C ALA A 496 -3.67 -24.00 1.24
N PRO A 497 -4.80 -23.77 0.55
CA PRO A 497 -5.07 -22.51 -0.12
C PRO A 497 -4.92 -21.31 0.82
N GLU A 498 -4.46 -20.18 0.27
CA GLU A 498 -4.24 -18.95 1.03
C GLU A 498 -5.51 -18.47 1.76
N SER A 499 -6.69 -18.71 1.17
CA SER A 499 -8.00 -18.38 1.75
C SER A 499 -8.29 -19.10 3.06
N GLU A 500 -7.69 -20.26 3.30
CA GLU A 500 -7.81 -21.00 4.56
C GLU A 500 -6.73 -20.55 5.55
N ARG A 501 -5.48 -20.44 5.08
CA ARG A 501 -4.33 -20.07 5.90
C ARG A 501 -4.42 -18.66 6.48
N ILE A 502 -5.07 -17.73 5.78
CA ILE A 502 -5.25 -16.36 6.28
C ILE A 502 -6.05 -16.32 7.59
N LEU A 503 -6.89 -17.31 7.85
CA LEU A 503 -7.69 -17.40 9.08
C LEU A 503 -6.85 -17.77 10.32
N ASP A 504 -5.65 -18.33 10.12
CA ASP A 504 -4.72 -18.67 11.21
C ASP A 504 -3.78 -17.50 11.56
N ARG A 505 -3.71 -16.47 10.71
CA ARG A 505 -2.85 -15.29 10.92
C ARG A 505 -3.57 -14.23 11.74
N ILE A 506 -3.73 -14.50 13.03
CA ILE A 506 -4.55 -13.67 13.93
C ILE A 506 -3.77 -13.22 15.16
N VAL A 507 -4.27 -12.16 15.78
CA VAL A 507 -4.00 -11.83 17.18
C VAL A 507 -5.31 -12.00 17.93
N ALA A 508 -5.23 -12.44 19.18
CA ALA A 508 -6.39 -12.64 20.03
C ALA A 508 -6.10 -12.16 21.45
N VAL A 509 -7.18 -11.91 22.20
CA VAL A 509 -7.12 -11.59 23.63
C VAL A 509 -7.91 -12.63 24.41
N SER A 510 -7.47 -12.88 25.63
CA SER A 510 -8.15 -13.79 26.54
C SER A 510 -8.23 -13.16 27.91
N VAL A 511 -9.43 -13.14 28.49
CA VAL A 511 -9.69 -12.58 29.82
C VAL A 511 -9.10 -13.50 30.88
N ARG A 512 -8.56 -12.92 31.94
CA ARG A 512 -7.80 -13.62 32.99
C ARG A 512 -8.33 -13.26 34.36
#